data_AF-A0A926QGQ0-F1
#
_entry.id   AF-A0A926QGQ0-F1
#
_cell.length_a   1.000
_cell.length_b   1.000
_cell.length_c   1.000
_cell.angle_alpha   90.00
_cell.angle_beta   90.00
_cell.angle_gamma   90.00
#
_symmetry.space_group_name_H-M   'P 1'
#
loop_
_entity.id
_entity.type
_entity.pdbx_description
1 polymer ?
#
loop_
_entity_poly.entity_id
_entity_poly.type
_entity_poly.pdbx_seq_one_letter_code
_entity_poly.pdbx_strand_id
1 'polypeptide(L)' 'MREQTSPASMPADPSQQALIERAFEVGRDAAESLAQIVPTLDRDRTEYAVATVLLEERWVSAR' A
#
# COMPACT_ATOMS: atom_id res chain seq x y z
N MET A 1 -29.44 3.67 -22.01
CA MET A 1 -28.22 2.86 -22.19
C MET A 1 -27.22 3.36 -21.16
N ARG A 2 -27.01 2.64 -20.04
CA ARG A 2 -26.05 3.08 -19.02
C ARG A 2 -24.66 2.67 -19.51
N GLU A 3 -23.80 3.63 -19.78
CA GLU A 3 -22.39 3.37 -20.08
C GLU A 3 -21.78 2.71 -18.83
N GLN A 4 -21.52 1.41 -18.91
CA GLN A 4 -20.68 0.73 -17.94
C GLN A 4 -19.26 1.23 -18.20
N THR A 5 -18.82 2.22 -17.44
CA THR A 5 -17.40 2.53 -17.31
C THR A 5 -16.73 1.29 -16.74
N SER A 6 -16.12 0.50 -17.63
CA SER A 6 -15.30 -0.65 -17.28
C SER A 6 -14.20 -0.16 -16.32
N PRO A 7 -14.03 -0.76 -15.13
CA PRO A 7 -13.02 -0.32 -14.15
C PRO A 7 -11.57 -0.41 -14.67
N ALA A 8 -11.37 -1.06 -15.82
CA ALA A 8 -10.11 -1.12 -16.55
C ALA A 8 -9.74 0.18 -17.31
N SER A 9 -10.60 1.20 -17.34
CA SER A 9 -10.39 2.43 -18.15
C SER A 9 -9.87 3.64 -17.38
N MET A 10 -9.64 3.54 -16.07
CA MET A 10 -8.96 4.61 -15.34
C MET A 10 -7.45 4.36 -15.42
N PRO A 11 -6.67 5.15 -16.20
CA PRO A 11 -5.22 5.10 -16.08
C PRO A 11 -4.90 5.42 -14.61
N ALA A 12 -4.22 4.50 -13.93
CA ALA A 12 -3.68 4.80 -12.61
C ALA A 12 -2.82 6.06 -12.78
N ASP A 13 -3.13 7.11 -12.02
CA ASP A 13 -2.29 8.30 -12.02
C ASP A 13 -0.86 7.81 -11.66
N PRO A 14 0.15 8.07 -12.52
CA PRO A 14 1.50 7.57 -12.29
C PRO A 14 2.07 8.03 -10.93
N SER A 15 1.58 9.15 -10.40
CA SER A 15 1.92 9.60 -9.05
C SER A 15 1.28 8.75 -7.94
N GLN A 16 0.05 8.27 -8.16
CA GLN A 16 -0.62 7.33 -7.24
C GLN A 16 0.03 5.96 -7.30
N GLN A 17 0.39 5.48 -8.49
CA GLN A 17 1.12 4.22 -8.63
C GLN A 17 2.47 4.28 -7.90
N ALA A 18 3.25 5.35 -8.09
CA ALA A 18 4.52 5.55 -7.41
C ALA A 18 4.35 5.61 -5.87
N LEU A 19 3.28 6.22 -5.36
CA LEU A 19 2.96 6.24 -3.94
C LEU A 19 2.64 4.84 -3.39
N ILE A 20 1.85 4.06 -4.13
CA ILE A 20 1.52 2.68 -3.75
C ILE A 20 2.79 1.83 -3.72
N GLU A 21 3.58 1.86 -4.78
CA GLU A 21 4.86 1.14 -4.84
C GLU A 21 5.76 1.51 -3.66
N ARG A 22 5.88 2.82 -3.37
CA ARG A 22 6.69 3.29 -2.25
C ARG A 22 6.18 2.82 -0.89
N ALA A 23 4.86 2.78 -0.68
CA ALA A 23 4.27 2.29 0.56
C ALA A 23 4.58 0.80 0.78
N PHE A 24 4.54 -0.02 -0.28
CA PHE A 24 4.89 -1.44 -0.21
C PHE A 24 6.39 -1.67 -0.02
N GLU A 25 7.26 -0.88 -0.64
CA GLU A 25 8.71 -0.92 -0.37
C GLU A 25 9.00 -0.68 1.11
N VAL A 26 8.45 0.39 1.68
CA VAL A 26 8.63 0.71 3.11
C VAL A 26 7.97 -0.36 3.99
N GLY A 27 6.82 -0.88 3.59
CA GLY A 27 6.14 -1.97 4.28
C GLY A 27 6.99 -3.24 4.37
N ARG A 28 7.67 -3.60 3.28
CA ARG A 28 8.58 -4.76 3.24
C ARG A 28 9.78 -4.58 4.14
N ASP A 29 10.43 -3.41 4.09
CA ASP A 29 11.60 -3.09 4.91
C ASP A 29 11.24 -3.10 6.41
N ALA A 30 10.06 -2.57 6.74
CA ALA A 30 9.53 -2.60 8.10
C ALA A 30 9.21 -4.03 8.56
N ALA A 31 8.56 -4.84 7.71
CA ALA A 31 8.24 -6.22 8.03
C ALA A 31 9.51 -7.07 8.26
N GLU A 32 10.55 -6.85 7.47
CA GLU A 32 11.85 -7.51 7.64
C GLU A 32 12.52 -7.12 8.96
N SER A 33 12.51 -5.82 9.29
CA SER A 33 13.04 -5.32 10.56
C SER A 33 12.25 -5.86 11.76
N LEU A 34 10.92 -5.91 11.67
CA LEU A 34 10.05 -6.40 12.74
C LEU A 34 10.17 -7.91 12.94
N ALA A 35 10.38 -8.69 11.87
CA ALA A 35 10.59 -10.13 11.97
C ALA A 35 11.88 -10.48 12.74
N GLN A 36 12.89 -9.61 12.74
CA GLN A 36 14.09 -9.78 13.58
C GLN A 36 13.80 -9.61 15.07
N ILE A 37 12.79 -8.81 15.43
CA ILE A 37 12.40 -8.52 16.81
C ILE A 37 11.37 -9.54 17.30
N VAL A 38 10.41 -9.88 16.44
CA VAL A 38 9.32 -10.82 16.71
C VAL A 38 9.36 -11.94 15.65
N PRO A 39 10.12 -13.02 15.89
CA PRO A 39 10.33 -14.07 14.88
C PRO A 39 9.08 -14.85 14.47
N THR A 40 8.01 -14.78 15.27
CA THR A 40 6.71 -15.42 14.98
C THR A 40 5.78 -14.54 14.16
N LEU A 41 6.22 -13.32 13.80
CA LEU A 41 5.41 -12.38 13.05
C LEU A 41 5.27 -12.84 11.60
N ASP A 42 4.04 -12.84 11.09
CA ASP A 42 3.77 -13.10 9.68
C ASP A 42 4.23 -11.90 8.85
N ARG A 43 5.31 -12.09 8.08
CA ARG A 43 5.98 -11.03 7.33
C ARG A 43 5.05 -10.40 6.30
N ASP A 44 4.36 -11.23 5.52
CA ASP A 44 3.52 -10.75 4.41
C ASP A 44 2.35 -9.93 4.96
N ARG A 45 1.66 -10.44 5.99
CA ARG A 45 0.59 -9.69 6.66
C ARG A 45 1.10 -8.38 7.26
N THR A 46 2.32 -8.36 7.76
CA THR A 46 2.94 -7.15 8.33
C THR A 46 3.26 -6.13 7.24
N GLU A 47 3.82 -6.55 6.10
CA GLU A 47 4.05 -5.68 4.95
C GLU A 47 2.75 -5.01 4.51
N TYR A 48 1.69 -5.80 4.32
CA TYR A 48 0.36 -5.27 3.96
C TYR A 48 -0.20 -4.31 5.02
N ALA A 49 -0.07 -4.63 6.31
CA ALA A 49 -0.56 -3.78 7.39
C ALA A 49 0.15 -2.42 7.40
N VAL A 50 1.49 -2.43 7.30
CA VAL A 50 2.28 -1.20 7.26
C VAL A 50 1.98 -0.37 6.02
N ALA A 51 1.95 -0.99 4.84
CA ALA A 51 1.63 -0.31 3.59
C ALA A 51 0.22 0.33 3.64
N THR A 52 -0.77 -0.38 4.21
CA THR A 52 -2.13 0.14 4.38
C THR A 52 -2.15 1.40 5.25
N VAL A 53 -1.50 1.36 6.42
CA VAL A 53 -1.43 2.52 7.31
C VAL A 53 -0.78 3.72 6.62
N LEU A 54 0.33 3.52 5.91
CA LEU A 54 1.02 4.60 5.19
C LEU A 54 0.13 5.25 4.10
N LEU A 55 -0.64 4.44 3.39
CA LEU A 55 -1.58 4.92 2.38
C LEU A 55 -2.77 5.66 3.00
N GLU A 56 -3.30 5.16 4.11
CA GLU A 56 -4.39 5.81 4.86
C GLU A 56 -3.96 7.17 5.44
N GLU A 57 -2.78 7.24 6.07
CA GLU A 57 -2.22 8.50 6.58
C GLU A 57 -2.03 9.53 5.47
N ARG A 58 -1.57 9.08 4.29
CA ARG A 58 -1.43 9.95 3.13
C ARG A 58 -2.78 10.43 2.59
N TRP A 59 -3.79 9.57 2.59
CA TRP A 59 -5.16 9.89 2.19
C TRP A 59 -5.80 10.90 3.13
N VAL A 60 -5.68 10.70 4.44
CA VAL A 60 -6.15 11.65 5.47
C VAL A 60 -5.47 12.99 5.29
N SER A 61 -4.15 13.01 5.03
CA SER A 61 -3.38 14.23 4.80
C SER A 61 -3.67 14.92 3.46
N ALA A 62 -4.33 14.25 2.51
CA ALA A 62 -4.71 14.81 1.22
C ALA A 62 -6.07 15.53 1.23
N ARG A 63 -6.84 15.38 2.31
CA ARG A 63 -8.18 15.94 2.49
C ARG A 63 -8.13 17.32 3.13
#